data_AF-A0A060YFI4-F1
#
_entry.id   AF-A0A060YFI4-F1
#
_cell.length_a   1.000
_cell.length_b   1.000
_cell.length_c   1.000
_cell.angle_alpha   90.00
_cell.angle_beta   90.00
_cell.angle_gamma   90.00
#
_symmetry.space_group_name_H-M   'P 1'
#
loop_
_entity.id
_entity.type
_entity.pdbx_description
1 polymer ?
#
loop_
_entity_poly.entity_id
_entity_poly.type
_entity_poly.pdbx_seq_one_letter_code
_entity_poly.pdbx_strand_id
1 'polypeptide(L)'
;MILFSPGVSLTPLQTEGAHLVRRMPDVRLSPDCQDCTDHSEGDRARGNGDEQMKDPRVSEVLRRSKRQLPRRPTVQSETKYIELMVVNDYEMFVQLRRSTTQARNFAKAVVNMADAIYREQLNTRIVLVAMETWSSANMVPVVTDPLTTLQNFMKYRKDSIKEQSDVVHLFS
;
A
#
# COMPACT_ATOMS: atom_id res chain seq x y z
N MET A 1 2.53 -16.77 -5.74
CA MET A 1 3.85 -17.30 -5.36
C MET A 1 4.85 -16.17 -5.53
N ILE A 2 5.48 -15.71 -4.45
CA ILE A 2 6.50 -14.66 -4.53
C ILE A 2 7.76 -15.29 -5.12
N LEU A 3 8.01 -15.01 -6.40
CA LEU A 3 9.17 -15.49 -7.13
C LEU A 3 10.27 -14.42 -7.04
N PHE A 4 11.42 -14.85 -6.55
CA PHE A 4 12.64 -14.05 -6.57
C PHE A 4 13.29 -14.27 -7.94
N SER A 5 13.37 -13.24 -8.78
CA SER A 5 14.21 -13.26 -9.98
C SER A 5 15.45 -12.40 -9.72
N PRO A 6 16.65 -12.99 -9.59
CA PRO A 6 17.88 -12.22 -9.53
C PRO A 6 18.34 -11.90 -10.96
N GLY A 7 18.51 -10.62 -11.27
CA GLY A 7 19.20 -10.14 -12.46
C GLY A 7 18.31 -9.90 -13.68
N VAL A 8 17.85 -8.66 -13.86
CA VAL A 8 17.50 -8.12 -15.17
C VAL A 8 17.97 -6.66 -15.22
N SER A 9 19.01 -6.42 -16.01
CA SER A 9 19.34 -5.09 -16.52
C SER A 9 18.13 -4.56 -17.31
N LEU A 10 17.68 -3.36 -16.96
CA LEU A 10 16.56 -2.69 -17.61
C LEU A 10 16.89 -2.41 -19.09
N THR A 11 16.41 -3.25 -20.00
CA THR A 11 16.03 -2.82 -21.34
C THR A 11 14.50 -2.77 -21.40
N PRO A 12 13.90 -1.70 -21.95
CA PRO A 12 12.46 -1.59 -22.01
C PRO A 12 11.94 -2.47 -23.15
N LEU A 13 11.51 -3.69 -22.83
CA LEU A 13 10.69 -4.48 -23.74
C LEU A 13 9.24 -4.03 -23.59
N GLN A 14 8.74 -3.41 -24.65
CA GLN A 14 7.38 -2.93 -24.78
C GLN A 14 6.43 -4.14 -24.90
N THR A 15 5.70 -4.44 -23.84
CA THR A 15 4.59 -5.41 -23.86
C THR A 15 3.30 -4.72 -23.42
N GLU A 16 2.30 -4.78 -24.31
CA GLU A 16 0.95 -4.29 -24.09
C GLU A 16 0.31 -4.99 -22.88
N GLY A 17 -0.24 -4.20 -21.95
CA GLY A 17 -0.92 -4.70 -20.75
C GLY A 17 -0.21 -4.41 -19.42
N ALA A 18 0.81 -3.55 -19.38
CA ALA A 18 1.48 -3.18 -18.14
C ALA A 18 0.52 -2.40 -17.20
N HIS A 19 0.07 -3.04 -16.13
CA HIS A 19 -0.49 -2.34 -14.97
C HIS A 19 0.59 -1.40 -14.42
N LEU A 20 0.45 -0.11 -14.71
CA LEU A 20 1.41 0.90 -14.29
C LEU A 20 1.27 1.12 -12.78
N VAL A 21 2.15 0.49 -11.99
CA VAL A 21 2.22 0.74 -10.54
C VAL A 21 2.71 2.17 -10.34
N ARG A 22 1.84 3.06 -9.88
CA ARG A 22 2.20 4.44 -9.53
C ARG A 22 2.45 4.52 -8.03
N ARG A 23 3.70 4.82 -7.66
CA ARG A 23 4.00 5.24 -6.29
C ARG A 23 3.33 6.59 -6.06
N MET A 24 2.38 6.66 -5.15
CA MET A 24 1.84 7.97 -4.77
C MET A 24 2.93 8.74 -4.03
N PRO A 25 3.14 10.03 -4.35
CA PRO A 25 4.06 10.87 -3.61
C PRO A 25 3.61 11.01 -2.15
N ASP A 26 4.57 11.13 -1.25
CA ASP A 26 4.30 11.28 0.19
C ASP A 26 3.36 12.46 0.44
N VAL A 27 2.21 12.19 1.07
CA VAL A 27 1.27 13.24 1.48
C VAL A 27 1.90 13.97 2.66
N ARG A 28 2.44 15.16 2.40
CA ARG A 28 2.74 16.12 3.47
C ARG A 28 1.41 16.69 3.96
N LEU A 29 0.91 16.14 5.07
CA LEU A 29 -0.25 16.71 5.74
C LEU A 29 0.17 18.09 6.30
N SER A 30 -0.32 19.16 5.68
CA SER A 30 -0.28 20.49 6.26
C SER A 30 -1.16 20.52 7.52
N PRO A 31 -0.70 21.07 8.65
CA PRO A 31 -1.45 21.05 9.90
C PRO A 31 -2.71 21.94 9.93
N ASP A 32 -2.88 22.84 8.96
CA ASP A 32 -3.98 23.80 8.96
C ASP A 32 -5.06 23.43 7.93
N CYS A 33 -6.17 22.90 8.44
CA CYS A 33 -7.46 22.95 7.73
C CYS A 33 -8.22 24.17 8.23
N GLN A 34 -8.05 25.31 7.54
CA GLN A 34 -8.93 26.46 7.70
C GLN A 34 -10.07 26.32 6.68
N ASP A 35 -11.29 26.19 7.19
CA ASP A 35 -12.58 26.33 6.51
C ASP A 35 -13.26 25.05 5.95
N CYS A 36 -13.96 24.36 6.85
CA CYS A 36 -15.06 23.45 6.51
C CYS A 36 -16.37 24.06 7.06
N THR A 37 -16.96 25.05 6.40
CA THR A 37 -18.33 25.49 6.74
C THR A 37 -19.34 24.42 6.34
N ASP A 38 -19.99 23.87 7.35
CA ASP A 38 -21.09 22.92 7.32
C ASP A 38 -22.33 23.59 6.68
N HIS A 39 -22.82 23.07 5.55
CA HIS A 39 -24.10 23.53 4.99
C HIS A 39 -25.22 22.70 5.62
N SER A 40 -25.79 23.24 6.70
CA SER A 40 -26.95 22.70 7.40
C SER A 40 -28.20 22.62 6.50
N GLU A 41 -28.91 21.51 6.60
CA GLU A 41 -30.27 21.30 6.09
C GLU A 41 -31.29 22.15 6.87
N GLY A 42 -32.23 22.77 6.15
CA GLY A 42 -33.46 23.33 6.72
C GLY A 42 -34.12 24.36 5.80
N ASP A 43 -35.28 24.04 5.21
CA ASP A 43 -36.55 24.63 5.68
C ASP A 43 -37.78 24.19 4.86
N ARG A 44 -38.88 23.99 5.61
CA ARG A 44 -40.25 23.83 5.10
C ARG A 44 -40.93 25.20 5.06
N ALA A 45 -41.62 25.55 3.97
CA ALA A 45 -42.75 26.49 4.03
C ALA A 45 -43.76 26.28 2.87
N ARG A 46 -45.04 26.45 3.22
CA ARG A 46 -46.27 26.29 2.43
C ARG A 46 -46.54 27.49 1.52
N GLY A 47 -47.27 27.27 0.41
CA GLY A 47 -48.01 28.28 -0.34
C GLY A 47 -49.06 27.63 -1.25
N ASN A 48 -50.31 28.12 -1.19
CA ASN A 48 -51.52 27.58 -1.84
C ASN A 48 -52.07 28.62 -2.86
N GLY A 49 -52.65 28.21 -3.99
CA GLY A 49 -53.43 29.12 -4.88
C GLY A 49 -53.55 28.72 -6.37
N ASP A 50 -54.68 28.08 -6.70
CA ASP A 50 -55.61 28.19 -7.86
C ASP A 50 -55.24 28.32 -9.37
N GLU A 51 -55.95 27.47 -10.13
CA GLU A 51 -56.68 27.64 -11.43
C GLU A 51 -56.02 27.69 -12.84
N GLN A 52 -56.30 26.62 -13.60
CA GLN A 52 -56.83 26.50 -14.99
C GLN A 52 -56.06 26.97 -16.27
N MET A 53 -55.84 25.98 -17.17
CA MET A 53 -56.00 25.96 -18.66
C MET A 53 -54.84 26.21 -19.66
N LYS A 54 -54.60 25.17 -20.50
CA LYS A 54 -54.18 25.07 -21.93
C LYS A 54 -52.80 25.60 -22.42
N ASP A 55 -51.99 24.68 -22.97
CA ASP A 55 -51.73 24.50 -24.43
C ASP A 55 -50.66 23.39 -24.65
N PRO A 56 -50.88 22.32 -25.44
CA PRO A 56 -49.88 21.29 -25.67
C PRO A 56 -48.96 21.70 -26.82
N ARG A 57 -47.91 22.46 -26.52
CA ARG A 57 -46.78 22.65 -27.45
C ARG A 57 -45.56 21.93 -26.92
N VAL A 58 -45.36 20.75 -27.51
CA VAL A 58 -44.17 19.91 -27.43
C VAL A 58 -42.95 20.78 -27.72
N SER A 59 -42.30 21.27 -26.67
CA SER A 59 -40.90 21.65 -26.74
C SER A 59 -40.13 20.45 -26.24
N GLU A 60 -39.64 19.66 -27.18
CA GLU A 60 -38.63 18.63 -26.91
C GLU A 60 -37.41 19.34 -26.33
N VAL A 61 -37.40 19.46 -25.00
CA VAL A 61 -36.20 19.78 -24.25
C VAL A 61 -35.26 18.61 -24.53
N LEU A 62 -34.33 18.83 -25.47
CA LEU A 62 -33.17 17.97 -25.68
C LEU A 62 -32.44 17.89 -24.34
N ARG A 63 -32.83 16.90 -23.54
CA ARG A 63 -32.17 16.54 -22.29
C ARG A 63 -30.76 16.15 -22.69
N ARG A 64 -29.84 17.10 -22.56
CA ARG A 64 -28.41 16.87 -22.69
C ARG A 64 -28.07 15.80 -21.66
N SER A 65 -28.00 14.55 -22.11
CA SER A 65 -27.60 13.42 -21.29
C SER A 65 -26.21 13.75 -20.80
N LYS A 66 -26.13 14.13 -19.52
CA LYS A 66 -24.89 14.43 -18.83
C LYS A 66 -24.10 13.13 -18.86
N ARG A 67 -23.16 13.01 -19.80
CA ARG A 67 -22.23 11.88 -19.87
C ARG A 67 -21.65 11.73 -18.48
N GLN A 68 -22.07 10.69 -17.76
CA GLN A 68 -21.46 10.39 -16.48
C GLN A 68 -20.01 10.05 -16.79
N LEU A 69 -19.10 10.94 -16.42
CA LEU A 69 -17.68 10.66 -16.48
C LEU A 69 -17.46 9.37 -15.68
N PRO A 70 -16.66 8.41 -16.20
CA PRO A 70 -16.33 7.21 -15.46
C PRO A 70 -15.87 7.62 -14.07
N ARG A 71 -16.54 7.09 -13.02
CA ARG A 71 -16.09 7.27 -11.65
C ARG A 71 -14.63 6.83 -11.60
N ARG A 72 -13.72 7.76 -11.31
CA ARG A 72 -12.33 7.41 -11.08
C ARG A 72 -12.29 6.40 -9.93
N PRO A 73 -11.50 5.32 -10.03
CA PRO A 73 -11.30 4.41 -8.92
C PRO A 73 -10.94 5.21 -7.67
N THR A 74 -11.57 4.89 -6.53
CA THR A 74 -11.18 5.49 -5.27
C THR A 74 -9.84 4.88 -4.84
N VAL A 75 -9.02 5.64 -4.11
CA VAL A 75 -7.73 5.16 -3.55
C VAL A 75 -7.88 3.83 -2.78
N GLN A 76 -9.07 3.56 -2.23
CA GLN A 76 -9.38 2.33 -1.51
C GLN A 76 -9.69 1.13 -2.43
N SER A 77 -10.16 1.38 -3.65
CA SER A 77 -10.48 0.33 -4.63
C SER A 77 -9.27 -0.20 -5.39
N GLU A 78 -8.15 0.53 -5.35
CA GLU A 78 -6.90 0.14 -6.01
C GLU A 78 -6.15 -0.92 -5.20
N THR A 79 -5.54 -1.89 -5.88
CA THR A 79 -4.67 -2.86 -5.24
C THR A 79 -3.39 -2.18 -4.79
N LYS A 80 -3.06 -2.33 -3.51
CA LYS A 80 -1.86 -1.75 -2.92
C LYS A 80 -0.74 -2.78 -2.89
N TYR A 81 0.50 -2.29 -2.88
CA TYR A 81 1.68 -3.13 -2.80
C TYR A 81 2.55 -2.62 -1.65
N ILE A 82 3.09 -3.54 -0.88
CA ILE A 82 4.08 -3.26 0.16
C ILE A 82 5.38 -3.91 -0.30
N GLU A 83 6.39 -3.09 -0.59
CA GLU A 83 7.75 -3.55 -0.83
C GLU A 83 8.41 -3.87 0.50
N LEU A 84 8.64 -5.15 0.75
CA LEU A 84 9.15 -5.68 2.00
C LEU A 84 10.59 -6.16 1.85
N MET A 85 11.46 -5.71 2.74
CA MET A 85 12.76 -6.34 3.01
C MET A 85 12.73 -7.08 4.34
N VAL A 86 13.30 -8.28 4.39
CA VAL A 86 13.45 -9.06 5.62
C VAL A 86 14.92 -9.20 5.98
N VAL A 87 15.25 -8.97 7.24
CA VAL A 87 16.57 -9.23 7.82
C VAL A 87 16.42 -10.35 8.83
N ASN A 88 17.14 -11.44 8.64
CA ASN A 88 17.19 -12.54 9.61
C ASN A 88 18.41 -12.35 10.49
N ASP A 89 18.20 -12.30 11.80
CA ASP A 89 19.30 -12.15 12.75
C ASP A 89 20.13 -13.45 12.87
N TYR A 90 21.21 -13.36 13.64
CA TYR A 90 22.14 -14.48 13.83
C TYR A 90 21.50 -15.62 14.62
N GLU A 91 20.63 -15.32 15.60
CA GLU A 91 19.96 -16.35 16.39
C GLU A 91 19.01 -17.18 15.51
N MET A 92 18.21 -16.52 14.66
CA MET A 92 17.38 -17.16 13.64
C MET A 92 18.21 -18.04 12.68
N PHE A 93 19.39 -17.56 12.25
CA PHE A 93 20.31 -18.35 11.42
C PHE A 93 20.79 -19.62 12.16
N VAL A 94 21.14 -19.52 13.43
CA VAL A 94 21.55 -20.65 14.27
C VAL A 94 20.40 -21.65 14.44
N GLN A 95 19.19 -21.17 14.76
CA GLN A 95 17.99 -22.00 14.90
C GLN A 95 17.66 -22.78 13.62
N LEU A 96 17.86 -22.16 12.45
CA LEU A 96 17.65 -22.76 11.14
C LEU A 96 18.89 -23.52 10.63
N ARG A 97 19.52 -24.24 11.56
CA ARG A 97 20.64 -25.17 11.32
C ARG A 97 21.84 -24.52 10.62
N ARG A 98 22.07 -23.23 10.84
CA ARG A 98 23.13 -22.44 10.19
C ARG A 98 23.06 -22.53 8.66
N SER A 99 21.85 -22.60 8.11
CA SER A 99 21.62 -22.68 6.67
C SER A 99 20.90 -21.43 6.18
N THR A 100 21.59 -20.62 5.38
CA THR A 100 21.01 -19.44 4.72
C THR A 100 19.85 -19.82 3.80
N THR A 101 19.89 -21.01 3.19
CA THR A 101 18.78 -21.54 2.38
C THR A 101 17.56 -21.84 3.24
N GLN A 102 17.73 -22.46 4.42
CA GLN A 102 16.60 -22.73 5.33
C GLN A 102 16.02 -21.43 5.88
N ALA A 103 16.87 -20.49 6.32
CA ALA A 103 16.45 -19.15 6.72
C ALA A 103 15.63 -18.44 5.64
N ARG A 104 16.12 -18.45 4.40
CA ARG A 104 15.41 -17.84 3.27
C ARG A 104 14.08 -18.52 2.98
N ASN A 105 14.03 -19.85 3.01
CA ASN A 105 12.80 -20.59 2.74
C ASN A 105 11.76 -20.38 3.85
N PHE A 106 12.19 -20.37 5.10
CA PHE A 106 11.34 -20.07 6.25
C PHE A 106 10.73 -18.67 6.13
N ALA A 107 11.56 -17.65 5.90
CA ALA A 107 11.08 -16.28 5.74
C ALA A 107 10.13 -16.13 4.54
N LYS A 108 10.40 -16.78 3.41
CA LYS A 108 9.46 -16.82 2.27
C LYS A 108 8.13 -17.44 2.64
N ALA A 109 8.10 -18.52 3.42
CA ALA A 109 6.85 -19.14 3.85
C ALA A 109 6.04 -18.20 4.74
N VAL A 110 6.68 -17.53 5.71
CA VAL A 110 6.04 -16.51 6.57
C VAL A 110 5.47 -15.37 5.74
N VAL A 111 6.25 -14.80 4.80
CA VAL A 111 5.79 -13.70 3.95
C VAL A 111 4.65 -14.14 3.03
N ASN A 112 4.68 -15.36 2.48
CA ASN A 112 3.57 -15.89 1.67
C ASN A 112 2.28 -16.02 2.49
N MET A 113 2.36 -16.45 3.76
CA MET A 113 1.19 -16.53 4.64
C MET A 113 0.64 -15.13 4.92
N ALA A 114 1.51 -14.16 5.25
CA ALA A 114 1.09 -12.78 5.45
C ALA A 114 0.46 -12.17 4.19
N ASP A 115 1.05 -12.41 3.01
CA ASP A 115 0.53 -11.95 1.72
C ASP A 115 -0.88 -12.49 1.41
N ALA A 116 -1.18 -13.74 1.79
CA ALA A 116 -2.52 -14.30 1.65
C ALA A 116 -3.55 -13.53 2.49
N ILE A 117 -3.22 -13.26 3.76
CA ILE A 117 -4.08 -12.52 4.70
C ILE A 117 -4.30 -11.08 4.22
N TYR A 118 -3.22 -10.38 3.83
CA TYR A 118 -3.29 -8.99 3.36
C TYR A 118 -4.06 -8.85 2.05
N ARG A 119 -3.94 -9.84 1.16
CA ARG A 119 -4.71 -9.86 -0.09
C ARG A 119 -6.20 -9.95 0.20
N GLU A 120 -6.60 -10.84 1.10
CA GLU A 120 -8.01 -11.13 1.38
C GLU A 120 -8.70 -10.02 2.16
N GLN A 121 -8.01 -9.41 3.14
CA GLN A 121 -8.63 -8.43 4.03
C GLN A 121 -8.45 -6.98 3.58
N LEU A 122 -7.39 -6.67 2.81
CA LEU A 122 -6.96 -5.29 2.57
C LEU A 122 -6.73 -4.94 1.10
N ASN A 123 -7.03 -5.85 0.15
CA ASN A 123 -6.66 -5.70 -1.27
C ASN A 123 -5.20 -5.26 -1.46
N THR A 124 -4.31 -5.80 -0.61
CA THR A 124 -2.90 -5.41 -0.54
C THR A 124 -2.02 -6.63 -0.76
N ARG A 125 -0.99 -6.49 -1.58
CA ARG A 125 -0.02 -7.54 -1.90
C ARG A 125 1.31 -7.24 -1.20
N ILE A 126 1.90 -8.24 -0.56
CA ILE A 126 3.24 -8.11 0.01
C ILE A 126 4.24 -8.63 -1.02
N VAL A 127 5.18 -7.78 -1.41
CA VAL A 127 6.23 -8.10 -2.37
C VAL A 127 7.56 -8.12 -1.64
N LEU A 128 8.13 -9.31 -1.46
CA LEU A 128 9.46 -9.45 -0.88
C LEU A 128 10.51 -9.01 -1.91
N VAL A 129 11.08 -7.82 -1.73
CA VAL A 129 12.04 -7.22 -2.66
C VAL A 129 13.49 -7.61 -2.35
N ALA A 130 13.80 -7.80 -1.07
CA ALA A 130 15.14 -8.13 -0.60
C ALA A 130 15.10 -9.01 0.65
N MET A 131 16.16 -9.78 0.86
CA MET A 131 16.36 -10.51 2.11
C MET A 131 17.84 -10.64 2.45
N GLU A 132 18.17 -10.34 3.70
CA GLU A 132 19.50 -10.49 4.26
C GLU A 132 19.47 -11.52 5.41
N THR A 133 20.58 -12.22 5.61
CA THR A 133 20.77 -13.14 6.75
C THR A 133 22.13 -12.85 7.38
N TRP A 134 22.13 -12.49 8.66
CA TRP A 134 23.35 -12.25 9.42
C TRP A 134 23.96 -13.57 9.86
N SER A 135 24.81 -14.16 9.02
CA SER A 135 25.38 -15.50 9.24
C SER A 135 26.62 -15.54 10.14
N SER A 136 27.28 -14.40 10.38
CA SER A 136 28.50 -14.32 11.19
C SER A 136 28.25 -13.77 12.60
N ALA A 137 27.53 -12.65 12.70
CA ALA A 137 27.15 -12.01 13.95
C ALA A 137 26.05 -11.00 13.69
N ASN A 138 25.35 -10.58 14.74
CA ASN A 138 24.36 -9.51 14.64
C ASN A 138 25.03 -8.17 14.32
N MET A 139 24.54 -7.49 13.28
CA MET A 139 25.04 -6.16 12.88
C MET A 139 24.54 -5.04 13.80
N VAL A 140 23.47 -5.31 14.55
CA VAL A 140 22.95 -4.46 15.62
C VAL A 140 22.80 -5.25 16.91
N PRO A 141 22.96 -4.63 18.08
CA PRO A 141 22.67 -5.31 19.33
C PRO A 141 21.17 -5.63 19.42
N VAL A 142 20.86 -6.93 19.33
CA VAL A 142 19.53 -7.49 19.61
C VAL A 142 19.46 -7.77 21.11
N VAL A 143 18.67 -6.97 21.82
CA VAL A 143 18.49 -7.05 23.28
C VAL A 143 17.08 -7.55 23.61
N THR A 144 16.89 -8.01 24.85
CA THR A 144 15.60 -8.52 25.33
C THR A 144 14.48 -7.48 25.30
N ASP A 145 14.81 -6.20 25.47
CA ASP A 145 13.84 -5.11 25.31
C ASP A 145 13.55 -4.85 23.83
N PRO A 146 12.32 -5.09 23.34
CA PRO A 146 11.98 -4.93 21.93
C PRO A 146 12.06 -3.48 21.45
N LEU A 147 11.81 -2.49 22.33
CA LEU A 147 11.86 -1.09 21.95
C LEU A 147 13.29 -0.64 21.64
N THR A 148 14.24 -1.00 22.50
CA THR A 148 15.66 -0.73 22.29
C THR A 148 16.17 -1.44 21.02
N THR A 149 15.80 -2.70 20.81
CA THR A 149 16.15 -3.44 19.58
C THR A 149 15.60 -2.75 18.33
N LEU A 150 14.33 -2.29 18.37
CA LEU A 150 13.72 -1.56 17.26
C LEU A 150 14.47 -0.25 16.95
N GLN A 151 14.85 0.53 17.95
CA GLN A 151 15.59 1.78 17.75
C GLN A 151 16.96 1.53 17.10
N ASN A 152 17.70 0.52 17.58
CA ASN A 152 18.97 0.12 17.01
C ASN A 152 18.83 -0.35 15.56
N PHE A 153 17.80 -1.15 15.29
CA PHE A 153 17.51 -1.64 13.95
C PHE A 153 17.11 -0.51 12.99
N MET A 154 16.31 0.45 13.43
CA MET A 154 15.92 1.61 12.62
C MET A 154 17.12 2.50 12.28
N LYS A 155 18.09 2.62 13.20
CA LYS A 155 19.37 3.29 12.92
C LYS A 155 20.17 2.53 11.86
N TYR A 156 20.29 1.21 11.98
CA TYR A 156 20.96 0.38 10.97
C TYR A 156 20.30 0.47 9.60
N ARG A 157 18.95 0.46 9.53
CA ARG A 157 18.22 0.66 8.28
C ARG A 157 18.62 1.96 7.60
N LYS A 158 18.75 3.05 8.36
CA LYS A 158 19.12 4.36 7.81
C LYS A 158 20.56 4.39 7.27
N ASP A 159 21.47 3.72 7.97
CA ASP A 159 22.91 3.87 7.71
C ASP A 159 23.47 2.80 6.75
N SER A 160 22.89 1.59 6.73
CA SER A 160 23.49 0.41 6.08
C SER A 160 22.64 -0.20 4.96
N ILE A 161 21.31 -0.10 5.03
CA ILE A 161 20.42 -0.69 4.02
C ILE A 161 20.29 0.27 2.83
N LYS A 162 20.63 -0.21 1.63
CA LYS A 162 20.59 0.59 0.38
C LYS A 162 19.40 0.23 -0.51
N GLU A 163 18.84 -0.94 -0.29
CA GLU A 163 17.68 -1.45 -0.99
C GLU A 163 16.47 -0.55 -0.70
N GLN A 164 15.84 -0.06 -1.76
CA GLN A 164 14.58 0.67 -1.61
C GLN A 164 13.47 -0.33 -1.26
N SER A 165 12.81 -0.07 -0.14
CA SER A 165 11.65 -0.83 0.34
C SER A 165 10.78 0.07 1.19
N ASP A 166 9.47 -0.12 1.15
CA ASP A 166 8.54 0.59 2.03
C ASP A 166 8.80 0.20 3.49
N VAL A 167 8.97 -1.09 3.75
CA VAL A 167 9.14 -1.63 5.11
C VAL A 167 10.30 -2.62 5.16
N VAL A 168 11.06 -2.56 6.26
CA VAL A 168 12.09 -3.54 6.61
C VAL A 168 11.70 -4.18 7.94
N HIS A 169 11.62 -5.51 8.00
CA HIS A 169 11.33 -6.27 9.22
C HIS A 169 12.52 -7.14 9.64
N LEU A 170 12.85 -7.09 10.94
CA LEU A 170 13.82 -7.96 11.58
C LEU A 170 13.11 -9.24 12.07
N PHE A 171 13.61 -10.40 11.68
CA PHE A 171 13.23 -11.71 12.22
C PHE A 171 14.30 -12.15 13.21
N SER A 172 13.90 -12.30 14.47
CA SER A 172 14.71 -12.67 15.63
C SER A 172 14.04 -13.78 16.41
#